data_AF-A0A960VPA9-F1
#
_entry.id   AF-A0A960VPA9-F1
#
_cell.length_a   1.000
_cell.length_b   1.000
_cell.length_c   1.000
_cell.angle_alpha   90.00
_cell.angle_beta   90.00
_cell.angle_gamma   90.00
#
_symmetry.space_group_name_H-M   'P 1'
#
loop_
_entity.id
_entity.type
_entity.pdbx_description
1 polymer ?
#
loop_
_entity_poly.entity_id
_entity_poly.type
_entity_poly.pdbx_seq_one_letter_code
_entity_poly.pdbx_strand_id
1 'polypeptide(L)'
;FSAIVTVGDGKGKVGVAMGKANEIADAIRKGGEGARAAQISVPMQNDTIPYQVVGRFGASRVLLKPASPGTGVIAAGGVRAILEAAGVKNILTKQLGSRNPNNVVKATMDGLRQLRTVEDFAAKRGLSVPEVLGLPKPSGRKAAPAPAEAAAETAETKES
;
A
#
# COMPACT_ATOMS: atom_id res chain seq x y z
N PHE A 1 -8.94 -12.54 25.94
CA PHE A 1 -7.74 -12.04 25.22
C PHE A 1 -8.11 -11.17 24.03
N SER A 2 -7.21 -10.25 23.65
CA SER A 2 -7.32 -9.43 22.44
C SER A 2 -6.07 -9.58 21.59
N ALA A 3 -6.25 -9.68 20.27
CA ALA A 3 -5.16 -9.78 19.30
C ALA A 3 -5.38 -8.77 18.17
N ILE A 4 -4.31 -8.10 17.73
CA ILE A 4 -4.30 -7.33 16.49
C ILE A 4 -3.67 -8.21 15.43
N VAL A 5 -4.39 -8.43 14.34
CA VAL A 5 -3.96 -9.30 13.25
C VAL A 5 -3.84 -8.48 11.98
N THR A 6 -2.71 -8.65 11.31
CA THR A 6 -2.41 -8.04 10.01
C THR A 6 -2.44 -9.14 8.96
N VAL A 7 -3.08 -8.89 7.83
CA VAL A 7 -3.12 -9.78 6.67
C VAL A 7 -2.79 -8.98 5.43
N GLY A 8 -1.95 -9.52 4.56
CA GLY A 8 -1.63 -8.90 3.27
C GLY A 8 -1.15 -9.93 2.26
N ASP A 9 -1.16 -9.54 0.99
CA ASP A 9 -0.79 -10.39 -0.15
C ASP A 9 0.63 -10.14 -0.66
N GLY A 10 1.36 -9.19 -0.06
CA GLY A 10 2.70 -8.78 -0.49
C GLY A 10 2.72 -8.06 -1.84
N LYS A 11 1.55 -7.73 -2.42
CA LYS A 11 1.39 -7.13 -3.76
C LYS A 11 0.57 -5.84 -3.70
N GLY A 12 0.64 -5.13 -2.58
CA GLY A 12 -0.06 -3.87 -2.39
C GLY A 12 -1.47 -4.03 -1.82
N LYS A 13 -1.88 -5.17 -1.27
CA LYS A 13 -3.09 -5.26 -0.42
C LYS A 13 -2.73 -5.58 1.01
N VAL A 14 -3.32 -4.83 1.93
CA VAL A 14 -3.14 -5.03 3.36
C VAL A 14 -4.42 -4.72 4.13
N GLY A 15 -4.70 -5.48 5.16
CA GLY A 15 -5.82 -5.29 6.06
C GLY A 15 -5.41 -5.58 7.50
N VAL A 16 -6.01 -4.86 8.44
CA VAL A 16 -5.78 -5.06 9.87
C VAL A 16 -7.11 -5.02 10.60
N ALA A 17 -7.28 -5.94 11.53
CA ALA A 17 -8.40 -5.94 12.45
C ALA A 17 -7.97 -6.38 13.86
N MET A 18 -8.82 -6.06 14.82
CA MET A 18 -8.66 -6.47 16.22
C MET A 18 -9.71 -7.53 16.54
N GLY A 19 -9.26 -8.70 16.99
CA GLY A 19 -10.13 -9.77 17.48
C GLY A 19 -10.13 -9.81 19.01
N LYS A 20 -11.29 -10.04 19.61
CA LYS A 20 -11.46 -10.23 21.06
C LYS A 20 -12.28 -11.49 21.32
N ALA A 21 -11.77 -12.35 22.18
CA ALA A 21 -12.42 -13.61 22.57
C ALA A 21 -11.94 -14.06 23.96
N ASN A 22 -12.55 -15.12 24.50
CA ASN A 22 -12.15 -15.69 25.78
C ASN A 22 -10.87 -16.53 25.66
N GLU A 23 -10.63 -17.15 24.50
CA GLU A 23 -9.39 -17.87 24.16
C GLU A 23 -8.51 -17.09 23.18
N ILE A 24 -7.20 -17.39 23.17
CA ILE A 24 -6.22 -16.72 22.29
C ILE A 24 -6.41 -17.13 20.83
N ALA A 25 -6.59 -18.43 20.57
CA ALA A 25 -6.77 -18.96 19.21
C ALA A 25 -8.00 -18.34 18.53
N ASP A 26 -9.11 -18.26 19.25
CA ASP A 26 -10.33 -17.62 18.77
C ASP A 26 -10.17 -16.11 18.52
N ALA A 27 -9.40 -15.41 19.35
CA ALA A 27 -9.13 -13.99 19.14
C ALA A 27 -8.33 -13.76 17.85
N ILE A 28 -7.35 -14.63 17.56
CA ILE A 28 -6.56 -14.57 16.31
C ILE A 28 -7.44 -14.89 15.11
N ARG A 29 -8.28 -15.93 15.20
CA ARG A 29 -9.20 -16.32 14.10
C ARG A 29 -10.15 -15.18 13.74
N LYS A 30 -10.84 -14.61 14.74
CA LYS A 30 -11.74 -13.45 14.57
C LYS A 30 -11.00 -12.23 14.00
N GLY A 31 -9.79 -11.97 14.49
CA GLY A 31 -8.95 -10.88 13.96
C GLY A 31 -8.56 -11.12 12.50
N GLY A 32 -8.19 -12.34 12.13
CA GLY A 32 -7.81 -12.70 10.77
C GLY A 32 -8.96 -12.64 9.77
N GLU A 33 -10.17 -13.06 10.17
CA GLU A 33 -11.39 -12.93 9.35
C GLU A 33 -11.73 -11.45 9.11
N GLY A 34 -11.70 -10.62 10.16
CA GLY A 34 -11.93 -9.18 10.03
C GLY A 34 -10.88 -8.47 9.19
N ALA A 35 -9.61 -8.86 9.30
CA ALA A 35 -8.52 -8.24 8.54
C ALA A 35 -8.63 -8.52 7.04
N ARG A 36 -9.09 -9.72 6.65
CA ARG A 36 -9.35 -10.07 5.24
C ARG A 36 -10.51 -9.26 4.66
N ALA A 37 -11.56 -9.04 5.43
CA ALA A 37 -12.71 -8.23 4.98
C ALA A 37 -12.35 -6.74 4.81
N ALA A 38 -11.41 -6.22 5.62
CA ALA A 38 -11.03 -4.82 5.64
C ALA A 38 -9.76 -4.49 4.83
N GLN A 39 -9.45 -5.28 3.80
CA GLN A 39 -8.28 -5.03 2.95
C GLN A 39 -8.40 -3.72 2.15
N ILE A 40 -7.30 -2.98 2.12
CA ILE A 40 -7.15 -1.79 1.29
C ILE A 40 -6.05 -2.03 0.25
N SER A 41 -6.18 -1.37 -0.90
CA SER A 41 -5.10 -1.31 -1.89
C SER A 41 -4.18 -0.13 -1.56
N VAL A 42 -2.89 -0.41 -1.46
CA VAL A 42 -1.82 0.55 -1.21
C VAL A 42 -1.16 0.85 -2.55
N PRO A 43 -1.17 2.11 -3.02
CA PRO A 43 -0.46 2.47 -4.23
C PRO A 43 1.05 2.40 -3.96
N MET A 44 1.72 1.55 -4.70
CA MET A 44 3.17 1.35 -4.62
C MET A 44 3.82 1.78 -5.92
N GLN A 45 5.04 2.32 -5.82
CA GLN A 45 5.86 2.67 -6.97
C GLN A 45 7.22 1.98 -6.81
N ASN A 46 7.54 1.10 -7.76
CA ASN A 46 8.68 0.18 -7.69
C ASN A 46 8.58 -0.71 -6.43
N ASP A 47 9.26 -0.32 -5.35
CA ASP A 47 9.33 -1.06 -4.08
C ASP A 47 9.06 -0.17 -2.84
N THR A 48 8.51 1.04 -3.06
CA THR A 48 8.24 2.04 -2.01
C THR A 48 6.92 2.79 -2.22
N ILE A 49 6.61 3.71 -1.30
CA ILE A 49 5.45 4.61 -1.38
C ILE A 49 5.73 5.80 -2.31
N PRO A 50 4.73 6.39 -2.98
CA PRO A 50 4.96 7.44 -3.97
C PRO A 50 5.47 8.76 -3.38
N TYR A 51 4.95 9.15 -2.21
CA TYR A 51 5.33 10.39 -1.53
C TYR A 51 5.24 10.22 -0.01
N GLN A 52 5.91 11.10 0.73
CA GLN A 52 5.86 11.08 2.19
C GLN A 52 4.48 11.48 2.72
N VAL A 53 4.00 10.79 3.75
CA VAL A 53 2.70 11.04 4.36
C VAL A 53 2.76 10.88 5.88
N VAL A 54 1.93 11.63 6.59
CA VAL A 54 1.78 11.50 8.04
C VAL A 54 0.38 11.00 8.34
N GLY A 55 0.28 9.72 8.67
CA GLY A 55 -0.97 9.12 9.12
C GLY A 55 -1.27 9.49 10.57
N ARG A 56 -2.54 9.71 10.90
CA ARG A 56 -2.96 10.16 12.25
C ARG A 56 -4.15 9.35 12.76
N PHE A 57 -4.07 8.94 14.02
CA PHE A 57 -5.22 8.36 14.71
C PHE A 57 -5.14 8.65 16.21
N GLY A 58 -6.15 9.35 16.73
CA GLY A 58 -6.14 9.85 18.11
C GLY A 58 -4.88 10.70 18.38
N ALA A 59 -4.15 10.37 19.45
CA ALA A 59 -2.90 11.04 19.84
C ALA A 59 -1.63 10.44 19.18
N SER A 60 -1.77 9.44 18.31
CA SER A 60 -0.66 8.79 17.61
C SER A 60 -0.53 9.31 16.19
N ARG A 61 0.71 9.57 15.77
CA ARG A 61 1.05 9.98 14.40
C ARG A 61 2.18 9.10 13.89
N VAL A 62 2.12 8.70 12.63
CA VAL A 62 3.15 7.89 11.98
C VAL A 62 3.57 8.58 10.70
N LEU A 63 4.84 9.00 10.65
CA LEU A 63 5.48 9.47 9.43
C LEU A 63 5.90 8.25 8.61
N LEU A 64 5.45 8.21 7.35
CA LEU A 64 5.87 7.27 6.33
C LEU A 64 6.64 8.07 5.28
N LYS A 65 7.91 7.72 5.06
CA LYS A 65 8.79 8.41 4.10
C LYS A 65 9.36 7.39 3.12
N PRO A 66 9.25 7.64 1.80
CA PRO A 66 9.88 6.77 0.81
C PRO A 66 11.39 6.71 0.98
N ALA A 67 11.98 5.59 0.60
CA ALA A 67 13.40 5.35 0.74
C ALA A 67 13.99 4.81 -0.57
N SER A 68 15.29 5.03 -0.75
CA SER A 68 16.03 4.50 -1.90
C SER A 68 16.09 2.96 -1.86
N PRO A 69 16.23 2.30 -3.02
CA PRO A 69 16.45 0.87 -3.08
C PRO A 69 17.63 0.44 -2.20
N GLY A 70 17.46 -0.66 -1.44
CA GLY A 70 18.49 -1.19 -0.54
C GLY A 70 18.41 -0.67 0.90
N THR A 71 17.48 0.23 1.21
CA THR A 71 17.27 0.72 2.60
C THR A 71 16.60 -0.32 3.50
N GLY A 72 15.73 -1.16 2.93
CA GLY A 72 14.90 -2.09 3.71
C GLY A 72 13.74 -1.39 4.43
N VAL A 73 13.04 -2.16 5.27
CA VAL A 73 11.88 -1.70 6.05
C VAL A 73 12.32 -1.25 7.44
N ILE A 74 12.52 0.06 7.62
CA ILE A 74 12.88 0.65 8.92
C ILE A 74 11.61 1.12 9.61
N ALA A 75 11.02 0.22 10.41
CA ALA A 75 9.79 0.47 11.13
C ALA A 75 9.68 -0.25 12.48
N ALA A 76 8.85 0.32 13.37
CA ALA A 76 8.49 -0.30 14.64
C ALA A 76 7.58 -1.52 14.40
N GLY A 77 7.61 -2.53 15.29
CA GLY A 77 7.03 -3.86 15.06
C GLY A 77 5.64 -3.89 14.40
N GLY A 78 4.66 -3.20 14.98
CA GLY A 78 3.29 -3.17 14.42
C GLY A 78 3.20 -2.49 13.05
N VAL A 79 3.99 -1.43 12.82
CA VAL A 79 4.06 -0.73 11.53
C VAL A 79 4.81 -1.58 10.49
N ARG A 80 5.87 -2.25 10.91
CA ARG A 80 6.68 -3.15 10.10
C ARG A 80 5.85 -4.30 9.55
N ALA A 81 5.07 -4.96 10.41
CA ALA A 81 4.19 -6.06 10.00
C ALA A 81 3.20 -5.64 8.90
N ILE A 82 2.65 -4.42 8.99
CA ILE A 82 1.74 -3.86 7.98
C ILE A 82 2.46 -3.61 6.67
N LEU A 83 3.64 -2.99 6.71
CA LEU A 83 4.39 -2.62 5.51
C LEU A 83 4.95 -3.84 4.78
N GLU A 84 5.45 -4.83 5.52
CA GLU A 84 5.91 -6.10 4.96
C GLU A 84 4.73 -6.89 4.36
N ALA A 85 3.59 -6.96 5.06
CA ALA A 85 2.38 -7.60 4.52
C ALA A 85 1.83 -6.89 3.28
N ALA A 86 2.00 -5.57 3.17
CA ALA A 86 1.65 -4.81 1.97
C ALA A 86 2.64 -5.05 0.82
N GLY A 87 3.84 -5.58 1.07
CA GLY A 87 4.88 -5.79 0.05
C GLY A 87 5.88 -4.65 -0.10
N VAL A 88 5.85 -3.65 0.80
CA VAL A 88 6.81 -2.53 0.77
C VAL A 88 8.17 -3.03 1.23
N LYS A 89 9.20 -2.85 0.39
CA LYS A 89 10.57 -3.30 0.72
C LYS A 89 11.45 -2.18 1.25
N ASN A 90 11.24 -0.94 0.80
CA ASN A 90 12.09 0.19 1.16
C ASN A 90 11.25 1.32 1.74
N ILE A 91 11.38 1.61 3.04
CA ILE A 91 10.64 2.70 3.67
C ILE A 91 11.28 3.11 5.00
N LEU A 92 11.26 4.40 5.27
CA LEU A 92 11.63 4.98 6.56
C LEU A 92 10.37 5.39 7.30
N THR A 93 10.26 5.00 8.56
CA THR A 93 9.12 5.41 9.39
C THR A 93 9.54 6.00 10.72
N LYS A 94 8.71 6.89 11.24
CA LYS A 94 8.88 7.42 12.59
C LYS A 94 7.53 7.58 13.26
N GLN A 95 7.35 6.97 14.42
CA GLN A 95 6.20 7.30 15.27
C GLN A 95 6.46 8.63 15.97
N LEU A 96 5.45 9.50 16.00
CA LEU A 96 5.46 10.81 16.63
C LEU A 96 4.29 10.88 17.61
N GLY A 97 4.55 11.30 18.86
CA GLY A 97 3.53 11.35 19.90
C GLY A 97 3.32 10.01 20.61
N SER A 98 2.06 9.60 20.79
CA SER A 98 1.70 8.42 21.58
C SER A 98 2.10 7.10 20.92
N ARG A 99 2.61 6.17 21.75
CA ARG A 99 3.15 4.86 21.34
C ARG A 99 2.18 3.70 21.54
N ASN A 100 0.89 3.98 21.76
CA ASN A 100 -0.11 2.93 21.94
C ASN A 100 -0.24 2.08 20.66
N PRO A 101 0.03 0.76 20.70
CA PRO A 101 0.00 -0.11 19.51
C PRO A 101 -1.30 -0.04 18.72
N ASN A 102 -2.45 0.01 19.40
CA ASN A 102 -3.76 0.05 18.75
C ASN A 102 -3.94 1.30 17.89
N ASN A 103 -3.44 2.44 18.37
CA ASN A 103 -3.56 3.71 17.66
C ASN A 103 -2.49 3.84 16.58
N VAL A 104 -1.27 3.36 16.83
CA VAL A 104 -0.18 3.36 15.86
C VAL A 104 -0.57 2.59 14.61
N VAL A 105 -1.11 1.37 14.76
CA VAL A 105 -1.59 0.53 13.65
C VAL A 105 -2.67 1.24 12.83
N LYS A 106 -3.65 1.87 13.51
CA LYS A 106 -4.70 2.63 12.84
C LYS A 106 -4.18 3.89 12.14
N ALA A 107 -3.22 4.58 12.76
CA ALA A 107 -2.56 5.75 12.15
C ALA A 107 -1.74 5.35 10.92
N THR A 108 -1.09 4.18 10.92
CA THR A 108 -0.41 3.66 9.73
C THR A 108 -1.41 3.37 8.61
N MET A 109 -2.53 2.72 8.91
CA MET A 109 -3.59 2.45 7.91
C MET A 109 -4.18 3.74 7.34
N ASP A 110 -4.39 4.76 8.17
CA ASP A 110 -4.80 6.08 7.73
C ASP A 110 -3.79 6.71 6.76
N GLY A 111 -2.50 6.66 7.10
CA GLY A 111 -1.42 7.14 6.20
C GLY A 111 -1.41 6.43 4.84
N LEU A 112 -1.58 5.10 4.83
CA LEU A 112 -1.65 4.32 3.58
C LEU A 112 -2.89 4.66 2.75
N ARG A 113 -4.04 4.93 3.38
CA ARG A 113 -5.28 5.33 2.68
C ARG A 113 -5.21 6.71 2.05
N GLN A 114 -4.37 7.60 2.58
CA GLN A 114 -4.15 8.93 2.03
C GLN A 114 -3.29 8.91 0.76
N LEU A 115 -2.58 7.81 0.50
CA LEU A 115 -1.80 7.68 -0.71
C LEU A 115 -2.73 7.59 -1.94
N ARG A 116 -2.28 8.19 -3.04
CA ARG A 116 -2.93 8.17 -4.35
C ARG A 116 -1.89 7.92 -5.41
N THR A 117 -2.32 7.32 -6.52
CA THR A 117 -1.44 7.12 -7.67
C THR A 117 -1.32 8.41 -8.49
N VAL A 118 -0.30 8.49 -9.34
CA VAL A 118 -0.08 9.66 -10.20
C VAL A 118 -1.22 9.81 -11.20
N GLU A 119 -1.78 8.69 -11.67
CA GLU A 119 -2.92 8.67 -12.59
C GLU A 119 -4.18 9.25 -11.94
N ASP A 120 -4.44 8.94 -10.66
CA ASP A 120 -5.58 9.51 -9.91
C ASP A 120 -5.41 11.03 -9.73
N PHE A 121 -4.18 11.50 -9.48
CA PHE A 121 -3.88 12.93 -9.42
C PHE A 121 -4.04 13.63 -10.78
N ALA A 122 -3.62 12.99 -11.86
CA ALA A 122 -3.76 13.49 -13.23
C ALA A 122 -5.22 13.61 -13.65
N ALA A 123 -6.01 12.56 -13.41
CA ALA A 123 -7.45 12.55 -13.68
C ALA A 123 -8.20 13.64 -12.91
N LYS A 124 -7.88 13.84 -11.62
CA LYS A 124 -8.51 14.89 -10.80
C LYS A 124 -8.18 16.31 -11.25
N ARG A 125 -7.00 16.51 -11.82
CA ARG A 125 -6.56 17.82 -12.31
C ARG A 125 -6.88 18.05 -13.79
N GLY A 126 -7.38 17.05 -14.50
CA GLY A 126 -7.62 17.13 -15.95
C GLY A 126 -6.34 17.32 -16.77
N LEU A 127 -5.18 16.94 -16.22
CA LEU A 127 -3.86 17.12 -16.82
C LEU A 127 -3.29 15.78 -17.27
N SER A 128 -2.39 15.79 -18.25
CA SER A 128 -1.67 14.57 -18.64
C SER A 128 -0.60 14.21 -17.59
N VAL A 129 -0.29 12.92 -17.42
CA VAL A 129 0.75 12.43 -16.50
C VAL A 129 2.10 13.19 -16.60
N PRO A 130 2.64 13.49 -17.81
CA PRO A 130 3.87 14.28 -17.91
C PRO A 130 3.72 15.74 -17.42
N GLU A 131 2.55 16.36 -17.57
CA GLU A 131 2.28 17.71 -17.05
C GLU A 131 2.20 17.74 -15.52
N VAL A 132 1.69 16.66 -14.91
CA VAL A 132 1.63 16.52 -13.44
C VAL A 132 3.01 16.31 -12.83
N LEU A 133 3.89 15.60 -13.54
CA LEU A 133 5.27 15.34 -13.12
C LEU A 133 6.23 16.51 -13.45
N GLY A 134 5.75 17.56 -14.13
CA GLY A 134 6.58 18.70 -14.54
C GLY A 134 7.62 18.36 -15.61
N LEU A 135 7.43 17.25 -16.33
CA LEU A 135 8.33 16.81 -17.40
C LEU A 135 7.99 17.58 -18.69
N PRO A 136 9.00 17.95 -19.50
CA PRO A 136 8.74 18.55 -20.81
C PRO A 136 7.89 17.58 -21.63
N LYS A 137 6.86 18.10 -22.31
CA LYS A 137 6.06 17.32 -23.26
C LYS A 137 7.01 16.59 -24.21
N PRO A 138 6.85 15.28 -24.46
CA PRO A 138 7.65 14.60 -25.46
C PRO A 138 7.35 15.22 -26.82
N SER A 139 8.17 16.18 -27.23
CA SER A 139 8.14 16.75 -28.56
C SER A 139 8.56 15.66 -29.54
N GLY A 140 7.58 15.04 -30.21
CA GLY A 140 7.81 14.35 -31.47
C GLY A 140 7.93 12.83 -31.48
N ARG A 141 7.32 12.08 -30.56
CA ARG A 141 6.95 10.68 -30.87
C ARG A 141 5.46 10.46 -30.63
N LYS A 142 4.75 10.19 -31.73
CA LYS A 142 3.40 9.63 -31.77
C LYS A 142 3.22 8.64 -30.63
N ALA A 143 2.10 8.76 -29.93
CA ALA A 143 1.62 7.79 -28.96
C ALA A 143 1.90 6.37 -29.47
N ALA A 144 2.85 5.68 -28.83
CA ALA A 144 2.87 4.24 -28.90
C ALA A 144 1.60 3.78 -28.18
N PRO A 145 0.71 3.04 -28.86
CA PRO A 145 -0.50 2.55 -28.23
C PRO A 145 -0.13 1.67 -27.04
N ALA A 146 -0.94 1.77 -25.99
CA ALA A 146 -0.90 0.92 -24.83
C ALA A 146 -0.77 -0.57 -25.25
N PRO A 147 0.01 -1.41 -24.55
CA PRO A 147 -0.04 -2.85 -24.76
C PRO A 147 -1.39 -3.37 -24.25
N ALA A 148 -2.37 -3.34 -25.13
CA ALA A 148 -3.65 -4.01 -25.01
C ALA A 148 -3.83 -4.95 -26.21
N GLU A 149 -2.92 -5.91 -26.38
CA GLU A 149 -3.08 -7.08 -27.26
C GLU A 149 -1.87 -8.02 -27.10
N ALA A 150 -1.95 -8.93 -26.12
CA ALA A 150 -1.10 -10.13 -26.03
C ALA A 150 -1.83 -11.19 -25.20
N ALA A 151 -3.09 -11.49 -25.57
CA ALA A 151 -3.86 -12.61 -25.03
C ALA A 151 -5.06 -12.93 -25.95
N ALA A 152 -4.84 -13.04 -27.26
CA ALA A 152 -5.76 -13.70 -28.19
C ALA A 152 -4.93 -14.09 -29.43
N GLU A 153 -5.18 -15.29 -29.96
CA GLU A 153 -4.61 -15.83 -31.20
C GLU A 153 -3.24 -16.54 -31.13
N THR A 154 -3.21 -17.68 -30.44
CA THR A 154 -2.43 -18.87 -30.90
C THR A 154 -3.09 -20.15 -30.37
N ALA A 155 -4.29 -20.43 -30.87
CA ALA A 155 -4.87 -21.76 -30.85
C ALA A 155 -5.81 -21.87 -32.06
N GLU A 156 -5.56 -22.90 -32.88
CA GLU A 156 -6.35 -23.38 -34.03
C GLU A 156 -6.12 -22.74 -35.41
N THR A 157 -5.20 -23.34 -36.18
CA THR A 157 -5.45 -23.93 -37.52
C THR A 157 -4.29 -24.92 -37.78
N LYS A 158 -4.45 -26.24 -37.57
CA LYS A 158 -5.01 -27.29 -38.45
C LYS A 158 -3.90 -28.02 -39.27
N GLU A 159 -3.89 -29.34 -39.13
CA GLU A 159 -3.32 -30.38 -40.02
C GLU A 159 -1.89 -30.23 -40.55
N SER A 160 -1.01 -31.11 -40.06
CA SER A 160 -0.24 -32.09 -40.85
C SER A 160 0.15 -33.26 -39.97
#